data_AF-A0A963K035-F1
#
_entry.id   AF-A0A963K035-F1
#
_cell.length_a   1.000
_cell.length_b   1.000
_cell.length_c   1.000
_cell.angle_alpha   90.00
_cell.angle_beta   90.00
_cell.angle_gamma   90.00
#
_symmetry.space_group_name_H-M   'P 1'
#
loop_
_entity.id
_entity.type
_entity.pdbx_description
1 polymer ?
#
loop_
_entity_poly.entity_id
_entity_poly.type
_entity_poly.pdbx_seq_one_letter_code
_entity_poly.pdbx_strand_id
1 'polypeptide(L)'
;RFRAWQPPSCLHPTIPVHSPLVFDVVDGVQGRSLGGCTYHVMHPGGRSYDTAPVNDFEAQGRRLARFQPMGHTPGSMRPIAVPRNPSFPHTLDLRRVGI
;
A
#
# COMPACT_ATOMS: atom_id res chain seq x y z
N ARG A 1 9.37 -9.64 -3.12
CA ARG A 1 9.08 -9.25 -1.72
C ARG A 1 8.87 -7.74 -1.71
N PHE A 2 7.95 -7.24 -0.89
CA PHE A 2 7.76 -5.80 -0.71
C PHE A 2 9.05 -5.13 -0.19
N ARG A 3 9.28 -3.88 -0.60
CA ARG A 3 10.46 -3.08 -0.25
C ARG A 3 10.00 -1.70 0.15
N ALA A 4 10.22 -1.37 1.41
CA ALA A 4 9.86 -0.09 2.02
C ALA A 4 10.96 0.97 1.90
N TRP A 5 12.21 0.54 1.78
CA TRP A 5 13.41 1.37 1.78
C TRP A 5 14.53 0.67 1.03
N GLN A 6 15.47 1.43 0.47
CA GLN A 6 16.64 0.96 -0.27
C GLN A 6 17.90 1.40 0.49
N PRO A 7 18.51 0.53 1.31
CA PRO A 7 19.76 0.87 1.98
C PRO A 7 20.93 0.92 0.99
N PRO A 8 22.04 1.61 1.33
CA PRO A 8 23.23 1.70 0.47
C PRO A 8 23.81 0.34 0.06
N SER A 9 23.70 -0.66 0.93
CA SER A 9 24.05 -2.04 0.65
C SER A 9 22.82 -2.94 0.81
N CYS A 10 22.39 -3.61 -0.26
CA CYS A 10 21.35 -4.64 -0.21
C CYS A 10 21.57 -5.73 -1.25
N LEU A 11 21.01 -6.92 -0.99
CA LEU A 11 21.11 -8.10 -1.87
C LEU A 11 20.57 -7.86 -3.29
N HIS A 12 19.64 -6.91 -3.47
CA HIS A 12 19.08 -6.57 -4.77
C HIS A 12 19.11 -5.04 -4.94
N PRO A 13 20.24 -4.45 -5.31
CA PRO A 13 20.41 -2.99 -5.35
C PRO A 13 19.58 -2.34 -6.46
N THR A 14 19.22 -3.05 -7.52
CA THR A 14 18.47 -2.53 -8.67
C THR A 14 16.96 -2.48 -8.46
N ILE A 15 16.43 -3.12 -7.41
CA ILE A 15 14.98 -3.11 -7.13
C ILE A 15 14.64 -1.83 -6.34
N PRO A 16 13.79 -0.92 -6.89
CA PRO A 16 13.42 0.30 -6.18
C PRO A 16 12.46 0.02 -5.02
N VAL A 17 12.20 1.05 -4.22
CA VAL A 17 11.15 1.04 -3.20
C VAL A 17 9.78 0.89 -3.88
N HIS A 18 8.91 0.05 -3.32
CA HIS A 18 7.56 -0.17 -3.82
C HIS A 18 6.59 0.86 -3.19
N SER A 19 6.79 2.13 -3.52
CA SER A 19 5.98 3.24 -3.01
C SER A 19 5.87 4.33 -4.08
N PRO A 20 4.73 5.01 -4.21
CA PRO A 20 3.48 4.79 -3.47
C PRO A 20 2.75 3.50 -3.90
N LEU A 21 1.89 2.99 -3.02
CA LEU A 21 0.93 1.94 -3.33
C LEU A 21 -0.45 2.57 -3.55
N VAL A 22 -1.11 2.24 -4.66
CA VAL A 22 -2.44 2.74 -5.00
C VAL A 22 -3.46 1.66 -4.69
N PHE A 23 -4.51 2.02 -3.95
CA PHE A 23 -5.58 1.12 -3.57
C PHE A 23 -6.93 1.68 -4.01
N ASP A 24 -7.74 0.81 -4.60
CA ASP A 24 -9.11 1.08 -5.00
C ASP A 24 -10.06 0.09 -4.32
N VAL A 25 -11.18 0.60 -3.82
CA VAL A 25 -12.32 -0.20 -3.34
C VAL A 25 -13.29 -0.32 -4.49
N VAL A 26 -13.53 -1.54 -4.96
CA VAL A 26 -14.28 -1.79 -6.19
C VAL A 26 -15.60 -2.47 -5.89
N ASP A 27 -16.68 -2.00 -6.51
CA ASP A 27 -17.95 -2.73 -6.61
C ASP A 27 -17.79 -3.83 -7.66
N GLY A 28 -17.77 -5.09 -7.22
CA GLY A 28 -17.62 -6.24 -8.10
C GLY A 28 -18.83 -6.54 -8.99
N VAL A 29 -20.02 -6.03 -8.66
CA VAL A 29 -21.26 -6.22 -9.45
C VAL A 29 -21.31 -5.20 -10.58
N GLN A 30 -21.11 -3.92 -10.25
CA GLN A 30 -21.14 -2.84 -11.23
C GLN A 30 -19.81 -2.72 -12.00
N GLY A 31 -18.72 -3.30 -11.49
CA GLY A 31 -17.41 -3.27 -12.12
C GLY A 31 -16.81 -1.85 -12.17
N ARG A 32 -16.90 -1.12 -11.05
CA ARG A 32 -16.35 0.24 -10.92
C ARG A 32 -15.73 0.52 -9.55
N SER A 33 -14.73 1.39 -9.51
CA SER A 33 -14.17 1.91 -8.27
C SER A 33 -15.20 2.79 -7.55
N LEU A 34 -15.37 2.56 -6.25
CA LEU A 34 -16.16 3.37 -5.32
C LEU A 34 -15.32 4.49 -4.69
N GLY A 35 -13.99 4.39 -4.81
CA GLY A 35 -13.03 5.29 -4.20
C GLY A 35 -11.76 4.54 -3.80
N GLY A 36 -10.80 5.25 -3.23
CA GLY A 36 -9.51 4.65 -2.92
C GLY A 36 -8.57 5.59 -2.19
N CYS A 37 -7.32 5.17 -2.06
CA CYS A 37 -6.27 6.00 -1.50
C CYS A 37 -4.90 5.64 -2.08
N THR A 38 -3.98 6.58 -1.95
CA THR A 38 -2.56 6.38 -2.20
C THR A 38 -1.84 6.27 -0.86
N TYR A 39 -1.12 5.17 -0.65
CA TYR A 39 -0.33 4.94 0.55
C TYR A 39 1.15 5.15 0.24
N HIS A 40 1.78 6.00 1.04
CA HIS A 40 3.22 6.21 1.03
C HIS A 40 3.85 5.44 2.18
N VAL A 41 4.92 4.71 1.92
CA VAL A 41 5.61 3.94 2.96
C VAL A 41 6.19 4.86 4.04
N MET A 42 6.69 6.03 3.60
CA MET A 42 7.20 7.12 4.44
C MET A 42 6.31 8.36 4.25
N HIS A 43 6.48 9.36 5.09
CA HIS A 43 5.74 10.62 4.94
C HIS A 43 5.99 11.22 3.54
N PRO A 44 4.95 11.62 2.77
CA PRO A 44 5.11 12.09 1.39
C PRO A 44 6.08 13.26 1.23
N GLY A 45 6.11 14.17 2.22
CA GLY A 45 7.07 15.28 2.28
C GLY A 45 8.50 14.93 2.74
N GLY A 46 8.91 13.65 2.72
CA GLY A 46 10.27 13.22 3.06
C GLY A 46 10.64 13.29 4.54
N ARG A 47 9.66 13.45 5.44
CA ARG A 47 9.90 13.53 6.88
C ARG A 47 10.24 12.16 7.46
N SER A 48 11.33 12.12 8.22
CA SER A 48 11.68 11.00 9.10
C SER A 48 11.64 11.50 10.54
N TYR A 49 11.18 10.65 11.46
CA TYR A 49 11.10 10.99 12.88
C TYR A 49 12.24 10.27 13.60
N ASP A 50 13.07 11.02 14.32
CA ASP A 50 14.18 10.44 15.10
C ASP A 50 13.71 9.85 16.44
N THR A 51 12.50 10.21 16.87
CA THR A 51 11.91 9.79 18.15
C THR A 51 10.66 8.96 17.96
N ALA A 52 10.39 8.09 18.93
CA ALA A 52 9.10 7.42 19.06
C ALA A 52 7.96 8.45 19.26
N PRO A 53 6.72 8.13 18.87
CA PRO A 53 5.58 8.99 19.18
C PRO A 53 5.40 9.13 20.69
N VAL A 54 5.09 10.33 21.15
CA VAL A 54 4.92 10.65 22.58
C VAL A 54 3.59 10.13 23.13
N ASN A 55 2.60 9.89 22.27
CA ASN A 55 1.29 9.34 22.63
C ASN A 55 0.59 8.69 21.41
N ASP A 56 -0.57 8.07 21.67
CA ASP A 56 -1.37 7.37 20.65
C ASP A 56 -1.90 8.32 19.56
N PHE A 57 -2.23 9.55 19.92
CA PHE A 57 -2.73 10.55 18.97
C PHE A 57 -1.65 10.95 17.96
N GLU A 58 -0.41 11.18 18.43
CA GLU A 58 0.72 11.45 17.55
C GLU A 58 1.03 10.23 16.67
N ALA A 59 1.04 9.02 17.25
CA ALA A 59 1.25 7.79 16.49
C ALA A 59 0.21 7.63 15.37
N GLN A 60 -1.06 7.88 15.67
CA GLN A 60 -2.15 7.85 14.70
C GLN A 60 -1.98 8.95 13.64
N GLY A 61 -1.64 10.17 14.03
CA GLY A 61 -1.38 11.29 13.10
C GLY A 61 -0.25 10.97 12.11
N ARG A 62 0.87 10.44 12.61
CA ARG A 62 1.99 9.97 11.78
C ARG A 62 1.56 8.85 10.82
N ARG A 63 0.66 7.95 11.25
CA ARG A 63 0.10 6.88 10.40
C ARG A 63 -0.84 7.44 9.33
N LEU A 64 -1.73 8.36 9.67
CA LEU A 64 -2.70 8.97 8.75
C LEU A 64 -2.02 9.81 7.68
N ALA A 65 -0.94 10.53 8.02
CA ALA A 65 -0.17 11.34 7.08
C ALA A 65 0.46 10.54 5.92
N ARG A 66 0.49 9.21 6.01
CA ARG A 66 0.93 8.31 4.94
C ARG A 66 -0.15 7.99 3.91
N PHE A 67 -1.42 8.31 4.19
CA PHE A 67 -2.53 8.07 3.29
C PHE A 67 -2.98 9.37 2.65
N GLN A 68 -2.99 9.40 1.32
CA GLN A 68 -3.58 10.48 0.54
C GLN A 68 -4.92 10.01 -0.03
N PRO A 69 -6.03 10.72 0.22
CA PRO A 69 -7.34 10.35 -0.31
C PRO A 69 -7.44 10.42 -1.84
N MET A 70 -6.67 11.32 -2.45
CA MET A 70 -6.59 11.47 -3.90
C MET A 70 -5.47 10.61 -4.50
N GLY A 71 -5.52 10.39 -5.82
CA GLY A 71 -4.50 9.62 -6.56
C GLY A 71 -4.79 8.12 -6.72
N HIS A 72 -5.99 7.68 -6.34
CA HIS A 72 -6.50 6.35 -6.69
C HIS A 72 -6.95 6.27 -8.16
N THR A 73 -7.38 5.10 -8.62
CA THR A 73 -7.76 4.86 -10.02
C THR A 73 -9.28 4.82 -10.17
N PRO A 74 -9.96 5.97 -10.37
CA PRO A 74 -11.39 5.99 -10.54
C PRO A 74 -11.80 5.38 -11.89
N GLY A 75 -13.06 4.93 -11.97
CA GLY A 75 -13.66 4.45 -13.22
C GLY A 75 -13.97 2.95 -13.21
N SER A 76 -14.14 2.38 -14.41
CA SER A 76 -14.48 0.96 -14.55
C SER A 76 -13.29 0.09 -14.21
N MET A 77 -13.50 -0.88 -13.33
CA MET A 77 -12.49 -1.83 -12.88
C MET A 77 -13.16 -3.17 -12.57
N ARG A 78 -12.59 -4.25 -13.08
CA ARG A 78 -13.02 -5.62 -12.74
C ARG A 78 -11.91 -6.30 -11.95
N PRO A 79 -12.13 -6.63 -10.67
CA PRO A 79 -11.11 -7.29 -9.88
C PRO A 79 -10.89 -8.72 -10.39
N ILE A 80 -9.63 -9.15 -10.40
CA ILE A 80 -9.27 -10.53 -10.74
C ILE A 80 -9.71 -11.43 -9.58
N ALA A 81 -10.33 -12.57 -9.89
CA ALA A 81 -10.68 -13.57 -8.88
C ALA A 81 -9.40 -14.19 -8.30
N VAL A 82 -9.17 -13.99 -7.00
CA VAL A 82 -8.02 -14.57 -6.33
C VAL A 82 -8.41 -15.88 -5.63
N PRO A 83 -7.73 -17.01 -5.91
CA PRO A 83 -7.93 -18.23 -5.14
C PRO A 83 -7.53 -18.04 -3.67
N ARG A 84 -8.38 -18.50 -2.74
CA ARG A 84 -8.10 -18.46 -1.30
C ARG A 84 -7.02 -19.50 -0.97
N ASN A 85 -6.05 -19.12 -0.14
CA ASN A 85 -5.04 -20.02 0.36
C ASN A 85 -5.44 -20.54 1.76
N PRO A 86 -5.74 -21.85 1.94
CA PRO A 86 -6.16 -22.38 3.24
C PRO A 86 -5.10 -22.24 4.33
N SER A 87 -3.81 -22.29 3.99
CA SER A 87 -2.72 -22.09 4.95
C SER A 87 -2.54 -20.62 5.36
N PHE A 88 -3.07 -19.68 4.56
CA PHE A 88 -2.98 -18.24 4.80
C PHE A 88 -4.32 -17.56 4.47
N PRO A 89 -5.38 -17.82 5.26
CA PRO A 89 -6.75 -17.44 4.89
C PRO A 89 -6.98 -15.91 4.85
N HIS A 90 -6.11 -15.15 5.50
CA HIS A 90 -6.19 -13.68 5.60
C HIS A 90 -5.05 -12.96 4.89
N THR A 91 -4.31 -13.66 4.02
CA THR A 91 -3.18 -13.07 3.31
C THR A 91 -3.30 -13.32 1.82
N LEU A 92 -3.30 -12.23 1.07
CA LEU A 92 -3.19 -12.25 -0.38
C LEU A 92 -1.71 -12.16 -0.78
N ASP A 93 -1.16 -13.22 -1.36
CA ASP A 93 0.19 -13.19 -1.95
C ASP A 93 0.12 -12.75 -3.42
N LEU A 94 0.33 -11.46 -3.65
CA LEU A 94 0.32 -10.86 -4.99
C LEU A 94 1.37 -11.43 -5.95
N ARG A 95 2.34 -12.23 -5.48
CA ARG A 95 3.30 -12.92 -6.37
C ARG A 95 2.68 -14.11 -7.10
N ARG A 96 1.57 -14.64 -6.58
CA ARG A 96 0.87 -15.80 -7.14
C ARG A 96 -0.25 -15.40 -8.09
N VAL A 97 -0.66 -14.14 -8.02
CA VAL A 97 -1.66 -13.55 -8.90
C VAL A 97 -0.89 -12.83 -9.98
N GLY A 98 -0.82 -13.40 -11.18
CA GLY A 98 -0.20 -12.72 -12.32
C GLY A 98 -0.97 -11.43 -12.60
N ILE A 99 -0.30 -10.30 -12.41
CA ILE A 99 -0.72 -8.97 -12.87
C ILE A 99 0.37 -8.52 -13.84
#